data_AF-A0A955ILB3-F1
#
_entry.id   AF-A0A955ILB3-F1
#
_cell.length_a   1.000
_cell.length_b   1.000
_cell.length_c   1.000
_cell.angle_alpha   90.00
_cell.angle_beta   90.00
_cell.angle_gamma   90.00
#
_symmetry.space_group_name_H-M   'P 1'
#
loop_
_entity.id
_entity.type
_entity.pdbx_description
1 polymer ?
#
loop_
_entity_poly.entity_id
_entity_poly.type
_entity_poly.pdbx_seq_one_letter_code
_entity_poly.pdbx_strand_id
1 'polypeptide(L)'
;MGAITTGTGLVSGIDIASIIDSLIALESAPKTTLQSRIAVLQGQQTALLDINARLLNLKNSAAGFRKGSVFQSVLATSGNADVLDVTATKKAQPGSYQFIVKQLVANSQKLSGGFADANTTPLGLSSMSFEFGKGTLTKDTDLDHLNGGAGVNRGKIVITDTSGAQSTVDLTDAVSINEVLQAINADDEINVSAAIDGDRLVITDNAGGGGTLSIANGANSTMATELGINTVDNGGGDADATAGVIAGARIHYVGANTALEYLNGGKGVLIRENIADLVMTLSDGKKFEVDLGRIDAPIENSTLLSELNNGAGVTIGGSDNPDLTFVDRDGNEYEVELSGVT
;
A
#
# COMPACT_ATOMS: atom_id res chain seq x y z
N MET A 1 -50.17 -38.67 68.30
CA MET A 1 -50.08 -39.42 67.01
C MET A 1 -51.25 -40.40 66.95
N GLY A 2 -51.87 -40.55 65.78
CA GLY A 2 -52.99 -41.48 65.53
C GLY A 2 -54.32 -40.75 65.45
N ALA A 3 -54.70 -40.21 64.28
CA ALA A 3 -55.39 -40.88 63.17
C ALA A 3 -56.90 -40.58 63.22
N ILE A 4 -57.29 -39.46 62.59
CA ILE A 4 -58.68 -39.25 62.18
C ILE A 4 -58.86 -39.97 60.84
N THR A 5 -59.38 -41.19 60.93
CA THR A 5 -59.95 -41.92 59.80
C THR A 5 -61.41 -41.51 59.66
N THR A 6 -61.70 -40.52 58.83
CA THR A 6 -63.09 -40.25 58.41
C THR A 6 -63.44 -41.19 57.28
N GLY A 7 -63.93 -42.36 57.69
CA GLY A 7 -64.59 -43.32 56.83
C GLY A 7 -65.81 -42.71 56.14
N THR A 8 -65.98 -43.17 54.92
CA THR A 8 -67.16 -43.02 54.06
C THR A 8 -68.41 -43.55 54.77
N GLY A 9 -69.48 -42.73 54.80
CA GLY A 9 -70.74 -43.04 55.49
C GLY A 9 -71.97 -42.74 54.63
N LEU A 10 -72.38 -43.75 53.86
CA LEU A 10 -73.75 -44.20 53.57
C LEU A 10 -74.91 -43.24 53.95
N VAL A 11 -75.38 -42.41 53.00
CA VAL A 11 -76.80 -41.97 52.82
C VAL A 11 -76.97 -41.21 51.49
N SER A 12 -75.90 -40.74 50.87
CA SER A 12 -75.95 -40.21 49.50
C SER A 12 -74.95 -40.96 48.63
N GLY A 13 -75.42 -41.65 47.59
CA GLY A 13 -74.59 -42.34 46.58
C GLY A 13 -73.84 -41.36 45.68
N ILE A 14 -73.30 -40.30 46.29
CA ILE A 14 -72.60 -39.21 45.65
C ILE A 14 -71.14 -39.36 46.05
N ASP A 15 -70.33 -39.76 45.07
CA ASP A 15 -68.89 -39.86 45.20
C ASP A 15 -68.29 -38.44 45.20
N ILE A 16 -68.18 -37.86 46.39
CA ILE A 16 -67.73 -36.48 46.60
C ILE A 16 -66.28 -36.31 46.11
N ALA A 17 -65.45 -37.36 46.19
CA ALA A 17 -64.09 -37.32 45.66
C ALA A 17 -64.11 -37.14 44.13
N SER A 18 -64.90 -37.94 43.40
CA SER A 18 -65.00 -37.78 41.95
C SER A 18 -65.69 -36.48 41.52
N ILE A 19 -66.60 -35.91 42.31
CA ILE A 19 -67.19 -34.59 42.04
C ILE A 19 -66.17 -33.46 42.26
N ILE A 20 -65.37 -33.54 43.32
CA ILE A 20 -64.29 -32.58 43.57
C ILE A 20 -63.24 -32.66 42.46
N ASP A 21 -62.83 -33.87 42.06
CA ASP A 21 -61.91 -34.07 40.94
C ASP A 21 -62.50 -33.55 39.62
N SER A 22 -63.81 -33.72 39.39
CA SER A 22 -64.52 -33.19 38.22
C SER A 22 -64.60 -31.66 38.22
N LEU A 23 -64.80 -31.03 39.39
CA LEU A 23 -64.81 -29.58 39.56
C LEU A 23 -63.41 -28.98 39.38
N ILE A 24 -62.38 -29.60 39.97
CA ILE A 24 -60.97 -29.21 39.78
C ILE A 24 -60.57 -29.36 38.31
N ALA A 25 -60.98 -30.43 37.64
CA ALA A 25 -60.74 -30.62 36.21
C ALA A 25 -61.39 -29.52 35.37
N LEU A 26 -62.64 -29.14 35.65
CA LEU A 26 -63.35 -28.06 34.97
C LEU A 26 -62.71 -26.69 35.23
N GLU A 27 -62.31 -26.42 36.47
CA GLU A 27 -61.64 -25.17 36.86
C GLU A 27 -60.22 -25.05 36.27
N SER A 28 -59.56 -26.19 35.98
CA SER A 28 -58.26 -26.26 35.32
C SER A 28 -58.31 -26.17 33.77
N ALA A 29 -59.49 -26.27 33.16
CA ALA A 29 -59.64 -26.24 31.69
C ALA A 29 -59.05 -24.98 31.00
N PRO A 30 -59.16 -23.75 31.57
CA PRO A 30 -58.50 -22.57 31.01
C PRO A 30 -56.98 -22.68 31.01
N LYS A 31 -56.39 -23.31 32.03
CA LYS A 31 -54.95 -23.56 32.13
C LYS A 31 -54.48 -24.51 31.02
N THR A 32 -55.22 -25.59 30.77
CA THR A 32 -54.93 -26.54 29.68
C THR A 32 -55.00 -25.88 28.29
N THR A 33 -55.95 -24.95 28.11
CA THR A 33 -56.08 -24.17 26.87
C THR A 33 -54.89 -23.23 26.67
N LEU A 34 -54.45 -22.53 27.74
CA LEU A 34 -53.27 -21.67 27.71
C LEU A 34 -51.97 -22.46 27.48
N GLN A 35 -51.82 -23.62 28.12
CA GLN A 35 -50.68 -24.52 27.90
C GLN A 35 -50.62 -25.02 26.45
N SER A 36 -51.76 -25.37 25.87
CA SER A 36 -51.86 -25.71 24.44
C SER A 36 -51.43 -24.55 23.55
N ARG A 37 -51.86 -23.32 23.88
CA ARG A 37 -51.49 -22.12 23.12
C ARG A 37 -49.99 -21.80 23.24
N ILE A 38 -49.40 -21.99 24.41
CA ILE A 38 -47.95 -21.85 24.64
C ILE A 38 -47.17 -22.84 23.78
N ALA A 39 -47.60 -24.11 23.73
CA ALA A 39 -46.95 -25.13 22.92
C ALA A 39 -46.98 -24.80 21.42
N VAL A 40 -48.12 -24.29 20.91
CA VAL A 40 -48.24 -23.81 19.53
C VAL A 40 -47.31 -22.63 19.25
N LEU A 41 -47.27 -21.64 20.14
CA LEU A 41 -46.40 -20.46 19.99
C LEU A 41 -44.90 -20.83 20.06
N GLN A 42 -44.51 -21.80 20.90
CA GLN A 42 -43.13 -22.32 20.94
C GLN A 42 -42.74 -23.07 19.65
N GLY A 43 -43.68 -23.83 19.07
CA GLY A 43 -43.47 -24.46 17.76
C GLY A 43 -43.28 -23.43 16.66
N GLN A 44 -44.09 -22.37 16.65
CA GLN A 44 -43.95 -21.24 15.71
C GLN A 44 -42.62 -20.51 15.88
N GLN A 45 -42.18 -20.27 17.12
CA GLN A 45 -40.88 -19.65 17.40
C GLN A 45 -39.72 -20.51 16.86
N THR A 46 -39.77 -21.82 17.06
CA THR A 46 -38.74 -22.75 16.57
C THR A 46 -38.69 -22.77 15.04
N ALA A 47 -39.85 -22.76 14.36
CA ALA A 47 -39.91 -22.69 12.90
C ALA A 47 -39.32 -21.38 12.35
N LEU A 48 -39.59 -20.24 13.00
CA LEU A 48 -38.99 -18.95 12.62
C LEU A 48 -37.48 -18.92 12.84
N LEU A 49 -36.98 -19.54 13.92
CA LEU A 49 -35.54 -19.68 14.16
C LEU A 49 -34.86 -20.55 13.09
N ASP A 50 -35.49 -21.64 12.63
CA ASP A 50 -34.98 -22.47 11.52
C ASP A 50 -34.92 -21.68 10.20
N ILE A 51 -35.96 -20.92 9.88
CA ILE A 51 -35.97 -20.04 8.69
C ILE A 51 -34.85 -19.00 8.76
N ASN A 52 -34.65 -18.37 9.91
CA ASN A 52 -33.57 -17.41 10.11
C ASN A 52 -32.19 -18.04 9.91
N ALA A 53 -31.97 -19.25 10.43
CA ALA A 53 -30.72 -19.99 10.26
C ALA A 53 -30.46 -20.32 8.77
N ARG A 54 -31.48 -20.79 8.05
CA ARG A 54 -31.38 -21.08 6.61
C ARG A 54 -31.10 -19.84 5.78
N LEU A 55 -31.78 -18.73 6.09
CA LEU A 55 -31.58 -17.47 5.38
C LEU A 55 -30.19 -16.88 5.64
N LEU A 56 -29.67 -17.01 6.87
CA LEU A 56 -28.31 -16.60 7.20
C LEU A 56 -27.27 -17.44 6.44
N ASN A 57 -27.46 -18.75 6.36
CA ASN A 57 -26.59 -19.63 5.57
C ASN A 57 -26.62 -19.30 4.07
N LEU A 58 -27.81 -19.02 3.52
CA LEU A 58 -27.94 -18.57 2.14
C LEU A 58 -27.25 -17.23 1.91
N LYS A 59 -27.45 -16.25 2.81
CA LYS A 59 -26.80 -14.94 2.75
C LYS A 59 -25.28 -15.08 2.76
N ASN A 60 -24.74 -15.90 3.65
CA ASN A 60 -23.29 -16.15 3.75
C ASN A 60 -22.73 -16.80 2.49
N SER A 61 -23.44 -17.80 1.95
CA SER A 61 -23.04 -18.47 0.70
C SER A 61 -23.09 -17.53 -0.50
N ALA A 62 -24.13 -16.69 -0.60
CA ALA A 62 -24.31 -15.73 -1.69
C ALA A 62 -23.34 -14.52 -1.61
N ALA A 63 -22.89 -14.15 -0.40
CA ALA A 63 -21.97 -13.03 -0.20
C ALA A 63 -20.62 -13.24 -0.92
N GLY A 64 -20.16 -14.48 -1.04
CA GLY A 64 -18.92 -14.80 -1.78
C GLY A 64 -19.02 -14.51 -3.27
N PHE A 65 -20.19 -14.73 -3.89
CA PHE A 65 -20.43 -14.50 -5.32
C PHE A 65 -20.63 -13.04 -5.71
N ARG A 66 -20.98 -12.18 -4.74
CA ARG A 66 -21.05 -10.72 -4.97
C ARG A 66 -19.68 -10.08 -5.13
N LYS A 67 -18.61 -10.75 -4.70
CA LYS A 67 -17.24 -10.27 -4.93
C LYS A 67 -16.86 -10.63 -6.38
N GLY A 68 -16.83 -9.65 -7.27
CA GLY A 68 -16.43 -9.82 -8.69
C GLY A 68 -15.06 -10.50 -8.87
N SER A 69 -14.26 -10.58 -7.80
CA SER A 69 -12.97 -11.27 -7.73
C SER A 69 -13.01 -12.75 -8.12
N VAL A 70 -14.14 -13.46 -7.94
CA VAL A 70 -14.23 -14.89 -8.31
C VAL A 70 -14.09 -15.08 -9.82
N PHE A 71 -14.57 -14.12 -10.61
CA PHE A 71 -14.56 -14.19 -12.08
C PHE A 71 -13.35 -13.48 -12.72
N GLN A 72 -12.56 -12.77 -11.91
CA GLN A 72 -11.34 -12.06 -12.32
C GLN A 72 -10.07 -12.76 -11.80
N SER A 73 -10.21 -13.99 -11.30
CA SER A 73 -9.08 -14.77 -10.83
C SER A 73 -8.21 -15.21 -12.01
N VAL A 74 -6.91 -14.97 -11.90
CA VAL A 74 -5.91 -15.34 -12.91
C VAL A 74 -4.96 -16.37 -12.30
N LEU A 75 -4.67 -17.43 -13.04
CA LEU A 75 -3.70 -18.45 -12.63
C LEU A 75 -2.31 -18.04 -13.13
N ALA A 76 -1.36 -17.87 -12.23
CA ALA A 76 0.06 -17.77 -12.57
C ALA A 76 0.69 -19.16 -12.59
N THR A 77 1.56 -19.43 -13.56
CA THR A 77 2.36 -20.65 -13.63
C THR A 77 3.81 -20.27 -13.89
N SER A 78 4.74 -20.86 -13.14
CA SER A 78 6.18 -20.65 -13.32
C SER A 78 6.77 -21.76 -14.20
N GLY A 79 7.66 -21.39 -15.11
CA GLY A 79 8.45 -22.36 -15.88
C GLY A 79 9.53 -23.07 -15.04
N ASN A 80 9.96 -22.46 -13.93
CA ASN A 80 10.93 -23.05 -13.01
C ASN A 80 10.68 -22.55 -11.57
N ALA A 81 9.89 -23.31 -10.82
CA ALA A 81 9.45 -22.96 -9.47
C ALA A 81 10.59 -22.96 -8.42
N ASP A 82 11.70 -23.65 -8.69
CA ASP A 82 12.86 -23.65 -7.78
C ASP A 82 13.63 -22.31 -7.82
N VAL A 83 13.45 -21.53 -8.89
CA VAL A 83 14.14 -20.25 -9.10
C VAL A 83 13.21 -19.07 -8.82
N LEU A 84 11.96 -19.13 -9.28
CA LEU A 84 10.98 -18.07 -9.12
C LEU A 84 9.59 -18.67 -9.00
N ASP A 85 8.93 -18.43 -7.88
CA ASP A 85 7.50 -18.71 -7.72
C ASP A 85 6.69 -17.44 -8.00
N VAL A 86 5.49 -17.60 -8.55
CA VAL A 86 4.64 -16.48 -8.99
C VAL A 86 3.20 -16.69 -8.56
N THR A 87 2.62 -15.65 -7.96
CA THR A 87 1.21 -15.58 -7.61
C THR A 87 0.56 -14.42 -8.36
N ALA A 88 -0.56 -14.67 -9.04
CA ALA A 88 -1.32 -13.61 -9.71
C ALA A 88 -2.44 -13.08 -8.80
N THR A 89 -2.66 -11.77 -8.85
CA THR A 89 -3.79 -11.11 -8.21
C THR A 89 -4.91 -10.86 -9.23
N LYS A 90 -6.08 -10.41 -8.76
CA LYS A 90 -7.26 -10.03 -9.58
C LYS A 90 -6.98 -8.96 -10.66
N LYS A 91 -5.86 -8.23 -10.54
CA LYS A 91 -5.44 -7.16 -11.48
C LYS A 91 -4.41 -7.64 -12.50
N ALA A 92 -3.88 -8.85 -12.35
CA ALA A 92 -2.85 -9.38 -13.24
C ALA A 92 -3.38 -9.48 -14.67
N GLN A 93 -2.64 -8.92 -15.63
CA GLN A 93 -3.00 -9.02 -17.03
C GLN A 93 -2.63 -10.42 -17.56
N PRO A 94 -3.55 -11.14 -18.22
CA PRO A 94 -3.22 -12.42 -18.83
C PRO A 94 -2.14 -12.26 -19.90
N GLY A 95 -1.03 -13.00 -19.75
CA GLY A 95 0.10 -12.91 -20.67
C GLY A 95 1.24 -13.86 -20.30
N SER A 96 2.23 -13.96 -21.19
CA SER A 96 3.48 -14.66 -20.94
C SER A 96 4.59 -13.65 -20.68
N TYR A 97 5.27 -13.79 -19.54
CA TYR A 97 6.33 -12.89 -19.10
C TYR A 97 7.64 -13.67 -18.98
N GLN A 98 8.73 -13.13 -19.52
CA GLN A 98 10.06 -13.72 -19.43
C GLN A 98 10.88 -12.98 -18.37
N PHE A 99 11.41 -13.73 -17.41
CA PHE A 99 12.24 -13.21 -16.33
C PHE A 99 13.62 -13.88 -16.36
N ILE A 100 14.67 -13.10 -16.14
CA ILE A 100 16.03 -13.58 -15.95
C ILE A 100 16.45 -13.19 -14.54
N VAL A 101 16.62 -14.18 -13.66
CA VAL A 101 17.03 -13.95 -12.27
C VAL A 101 18.55 -13.81 -12.23
N LYS A 102 19.04 -12.57 -12.08
CA LYS A 102 20.48 -12.25 -12.02
C LYS A 102 21.09 -12.52 -10.65
N GLN A 103 20.44 -12.06 -9.58
CA GLN A 103 20.91 -12.23 -8.20
C GLN A 103 19.73 -12.18 -7.22
N LEU A 104 19.81 -12.94 -6.13
CA LEU A 104 18.84 -12.88 -5.03
C LEU A 104 19.09 -11.64 -4.15
N VAL A 105 18.01 -11.07 -3.61
CA VAL A 105 18.11 -10.02 -2.61
C VAL A 105 18.83 -10.57 -1.39
N ALA A 106 19.94 -9.92 -1.01
CA ALA A 106 20.66 -10.22 0.22
C ALA A 106 20.30 -9.19 1.29
N ASN A 107 20.31 -9.61 2.55
CA ASN A 107 20.26 -8.67 3.66
C ASN A 107 21.61 -7.97 3.81
N SER A 108 21.60 -6.65 3.99
CA SER A 108 22.82 -5.91 4.30
C SER A 108 23.31 -6.28 5.70
N GLN A 109 24.48 -6.89 5.78
CA GLN A 109 25.17 -7.15 7.03
C GLN A 109 26.50 -6.41 7.00
N LYS A 110 26.66 -5.43 7.90
CA LYS A 110 27.96 -4.81 8.17
C LYS A 110 28.38 -5.19 9.58
N LEU A 111 29.49 -5.93 9.64
CA LEU A 111 30.19 -6.19 10.90
C LEU A 111 31.21 -5.06 11.08
N SER A 112 31.24 -4.44 12.25
CA SER A 112 32.32 -3.49 12.56
C SER A 112 33.66 -4.23 12.57
N GLY A 113 34.73 -3.54 12.18
CA GLY A 113 36.09 -4.02 12.43
C GLY A 113 36.37 -4.14 13.94
N GLY A 114 37.52 -4.72 14.28
CA GLY A 114 38.03 -4.72 15.66
C GLY A 114 38.49 -3.31 16.05
N PHE A 115 38.03 -2.85 17.21
CA PHE A 115 38.53 -1.61 17.82
C PHE A 115 39.69 -1.93 18.75
N ALA A 116 40.64 -1.00 18.89
CA ALA A 116 41.83 -1.20 19.73
C ALA A 116 41.46 -1.46 21.21
N ASP A 117 40.33 -0.89 21.64
CA ASP A 117 39.76 -1.03 22.97
C ASP A 117 38.28 -0.61 22.95
N ALA A 118 37.60 -0.77 24.09
CA ALA A 118 36.17 -0.49 24.18
C ALA A 118 35.81 0.98 24.47
N ASN A 119 36.74 1.81 24.95
CA ASN A 119 36.37 3.08 25.59
C ASN A 119 37.46 4.18 25.70
N THR A 120 38.71 3.92 25.33
CA THR A 120 39.84 4.83 25.46
C THR A 120 40.31 5.44 24.15
N THR A 121 40.37 4.69 23.05
CA THR A 121 40.87 5.23 21.76
C THR A 121 39.75 5.87 20.95
N PRO A 122 39.81 7.19 20.65
CA PRO A 122 38.82 7.85 19.80
C PRO A 122 38.88 7.33 18.36
N LEU A 123 37.72 7.17 17.72
CA LEU A 123 37.61 6.61 16.36
C LEU A 123 38.08 7.55 15.24
N GLY A 124 38.50 8.78 15.54
CA GLY A 124 38.97 9.74 14.55
C GLY A 124 37.91 10.20 13.52
N LEU A 125 36.62 9.96 13.81
CA LEU A 125 35.52 10.34 12.93
C LEU A 125 35.27 11.85 12.99
N SER A 126 35.27 12.52 11.84
CA SER A 126 34.87 13.92 11.69
C SER A 126 33.35 14.08 11.62
N SER A 127 32.63 13.08 11.13
CA SER A 127 31.18 12.96 11.22
C SER A 127 30.76 11.48 11.14
N MET A 128 29.58 11.17 11.66
CA MET A 128 28.93 9.88 11.49
C MET A 128 27.45 10.15 11.18
N SER A 129 26.99 9.71 10.02
CA SER A 129 25.58 9.79 9.63
C SER A 129 24.99 8.38 9.51
N PHE A 130 23.77 8.24 9.98
CA PHE A 130 22.93 7.07 9.73
C PHE A 130 21.71 7.56 8.98
N GLU A 131 21.55 7.14 7.73
CA GLU A 131 20.38 7.46 6.93
C GLU A 131 19.44 6.26 6.95
N PHE A 132 18.34 6.40 7.69
CA PHE A 132 17.26 5.42 7.72
C PHE A 132 16.12 5.94 6.85
N GLY A 133 16.10 5.51 5.59
CA GLY A 133 15.00 5.79 4.67
C GLY A 133 15.43 6.45 3.37
N LYS A 134 14.74 6.09 2.27
CA LYS A 134 14.91 6.58 0.90
C LYS A 134 14.42 8.03 0.71
N GLY A 135 14.71 8.92 1.66
CA GLY A 135 14.24 10.32 1.60
C GLY A 135 15.00 11.16 0.57
N THR A 136 16.21 10.71 0.21
CA THR A 136 17.08 11.30 -0.80
C THR A 136 17.38 10.28 -1.88
N LEU A 137 17.92 10.72 -3.02
CA LEU A 137 18.51 9.80 -3.99
C LEU A 137 19.70 9.12 -3.33
N THR A 138 19.68 7.80 -3.24
CA THR A 138 20.79 7.00 -2.71
C THR A 138 21.29 6.04 -3.77
N LYS A 139 22.45 5.43 -3.53
CA LYS A 139 23.00 4.42 -4.45
C LYS A 139 22.01 3.26 -4.63
N ASP A 140 21.34 2.82 -3.58
CA ASP A 140 20.44 1.66 -3.66
C ASP A 140 19.02 2.00 -4.17
N THR A 141 18.79 3.24 -4.63
CA THR A 141 17.49 3.63 -5.21
C THR A 141 17.29 2.94 -6.56
N ASP A 142 16.16 2.26 -6.71
CA ASP A 142 15.74 1.57 -7.93
C ASP A 142 15.38 2.59 -9.01
N LEU A 143 15.82 2.34 -10.24
CA LEU A 143 15.58 3.23 -11.37
C LEU A 143 14.08 3.35 -11.70
N ASP A 144 13.28 2.33 -11.37
CA ASP A 144 11.85 2.32 -11.63
C ASP A 144 11.07 3.25 -10.68
N HIS A 145 11.69 3.68 -9.57
CA HIS A 145 11.07 4.58 -8.59
C HIS A 145 11.31 6.06 -8.90
N LEU A 146 12.15 6.36 -9.89
CA LEU A 146 12.54 7.72 -10.22
C LEU A 146 11.45 8.45 -11.01
N ASN A 147 11.65 9.75 -11.21
CA ASN A 147 10.78 10.63 -11.99
C ASN A 147 9.32 10.63 -11.50
N GLY A 148 9.13 10.59 -10.18
CA GLY A 148 7.79 10.54 -9.59
C GLY A 148 7.07 9.22 -9.78
N GLY A 149 7.81 8.12 -9.93
CA GLY A 149 7.29 6.78 -10.20
C GLY A 149 7.03 6.47 -11.67
N ALA A 150 7.49 7.34 -12.59
CA ALA A 150 7.51 7.03 -14.02
C ALA A 150 8.65 6.06 -14.40
N GLY A 151 9.70 5.99 -13.56
CA GLY A 151 10.87 5.17 -13.77
C GLY A 151 11.83 5.72 -14.82
N VAL A 152 12.84 4.92 -15.14
CA VAL A 152 13.85 5.19 -16.17
C VAL A 152 13.97 3.96 -17.08
N ASN A 153 13.79 4.15 -18.38
CA ASN A 153 13.98 3.13 -19.39
C ASN A 153 15.46 2.77 -19.52
N ARG A 154 15.73 1.48 -19.57
CA ARG A 154 17.08 0.95 -19.72
C ARG A 154 17.60 1.19 -21.14
N GLY A 155 18.90 1.40 -21.27
CA GLY A 155 19.52 1.58 -22.56
C GLY A 155 20.96 2.03 -22.45
N LYS A 156 21.38 2.90 -23.37
CA LYS A 156 22.77 3.33 -23.48
C LYS A 156 22.83 4.85 -23.39
N ILE A 157 23.92 5.34 -22.82
CA ILE A 157 24.25 6.76 -22.83
C ILE A 157 25.59 6.95 -23.50
N VAL A 158 25.76 8.10 -24.15
CA VAL A 158 27.01 8.47 -24.80
C VAL A 158 27.56 9.66 -24.03
N ILE A 159 28.79 9.54 -23.54
CA ILE A 159 29.47 10.60 -22.80
C ILE A 159 30.69 11.01 -23.61
N THR A 160 30.84 12.30 -23.81
CA THR A 160 32.01 12.92 -24.43
C THR A 160 32.67 13.83 -23.43
N ASP A 161 33.92 13.55 -23.07
CA ASP A 161 34.69 14.35 -22.11
C ASP A 161 35.25 15.64 -22.72
N THR A 162 35.85 16.49 -21.91
CA THR A 162 36.42 17.76 -22.40
C THR A 162 37.69 17.57 -23.24
N SER A 163 38.32 16.39 -23.21
CA SER A 163 39.44 16.03 -24.08
C SER A 163 39.00 15.64 -25.49
N GLY A 164 37.71 15.37 -25.67
CA GLY A 164 37.10 14.90 -26.92
C GLY A 164 37.06 13.37 -27.03
N ALA A 165 37.44 12.64 -25.98
CA ALA A 165 37.22 11.20 -25.91
C ALA A 165 35.72 10.94 -25.71
N GLN A 166 35.20 9.88 -26.34
CA GLN A 166 33.79 9.54 -26.32
C GLN A 166 33.64 8.07 -26.04
N SER A 167 32.81 7.73 -25.05
CA SER A 167 32.42 6.36 -24.74
C SER A 167 30.90 6.18 -24.79
N THR A 168 30.48 4.96 -25.10
CA THR A 168 29.08 4.52 -24.98
C THR A 168 28.95 3.59 -23.79
N VAL A 169 28.38 4.09 -22.69
CA VAL A 169 28.12 3.31 -21.49
C VAL A 169 26.82 2.52 -21.68
N ASP A 170 26.92 1.20 -21.59
CA ASP A 170 25.78 0.30 -21.65
C ASP A 170 25.16 0.11 -20.25
N LEU A 171 23.94 0.61 -20.09
CA LEU A 171 23.18 0.57 -18.84
C LEU A 171 21.93 -0.32 -18.98
N THR A 172 21.87 -1.15 -20.03
CA THR A 172 20.71 -2.02 -20.31
C THR A 172 20.41 -2.98 -19.15
N ASP A 173 21.46 -3.40 -18.43
CA ASP A 173 21.37 -4.34 -17.30
C ASP A 173 21.39 -3.67 -15.92
N ALA A 174 21.49 -2.34 -15.86
CA ALA A 174 21.46 -1.62 -14.60
C ALA A 174 20.03 -1.66 -14.04
N VAL A 175 19.86 -1.81 -12.73
CA VAL A 175 18.56 -1.80 -12.04
C VAL A 175 18.48 -0.66 -11.04
N SER A 176 19.63 -0.29 -10.44
CA SER A 176 19.72 0.76 -9.44
C SER A 176 20.62 1.92 -9.87
N ILE A 177 20.48 3.05 -9.19
CA ILE A 177 21.40 4.19 -9.33
C ILE A 177 22.84 3.79 -9.03
N ASN A 178 23.09 2.86 -8.11
CA ASN A 178 24.42 2.35 -7.79
C ASN A 178 25.07 1.73 -9.03
N GLU A 179 24.33 0.91 -9.77
CA GLU A 179 24.84 0.27 -10.98
C GLU A 179 25.07 1.29 -12.09
N VAL A 180 24.24 2.33 -12.20
CA VAL A 180 24.48 3.45 -13.12
C VAL A 180 25.75 4.19 -12.76
N LEU A 181 25.94 4.56 -11.49
CA LEU A 181 27.15 5.23 -11.01
C LEU A 181 28.39 4.36 -11.22
N GLN A 182 28.30 3.05 -10.95
CA GLN A 182 29.42 2.14 -11.15
C GLN A 182 29.77 1.99 -12.63
N ALA A 183 28.78 1.82 -13.50
CA ALA A 183 29.02 1.70 -14.94
C ALA A 183 29.66 2.96 -15.53
N ILE A 184 29.25 4.15 -15.10
CA ILE A 184 29.88 5.40 -15.54
C ILE A 184 31.30 5.55 -14.97
N ASN A 185 31.50 5.26 -13.67
CA ASN A 185 32.79 5.42 -13.01
C ASN A 185 33.82 4.32 -13.36
N ALA A 186 33.37 3.20 -13.93
CA ALA A 186 34.22 2.08 -14.34
C ALA A 186 34.60 2.14 -15.84
N ASP A 187 34.17 3.19 -16.55
CA ASP A 187 34.54 3.40 -17.94
C ASP A 187 36.00 3.85 -18.03
N ASP A 188 36.82 3.12 -18.79
CA ASP A 188 38.24 3.40 -18.97
C ASP A 188 38.54 4.27 -20.22
N GLU A 189 37.54 4.52 -21.08
CA GLU A 189 37.69 5.28 -22.33
C GLU A 189 37.53 6.80 -22.11
N ILE A 190 36.86 7.20 -21.03
CA ILE A 190 36.64 8.60 -20.64
C ILE A 190 37.04 8.82 -19.18
N ASN A 191 37.50 10.02 -18.83
CA ASN A 191 37.89 10.32 -17.45
C ASN A 191 36.83 11.16 -16.74
N VAL A 192 35.71 10.54 -16.36
CA VAL A 192 34.60 11.20 -15.66
C VAL A 192 34.32 10.56 -14.30
N SER A 193 33.73 11.33 -13.39
CA SER A 193 33.25 10.87 -12.09
C SER A 193 31.77 11.19 -11.93
N ALA A 194 30.94 10.17 -11.74
CA ALA A 194 29.53 10.27 -11.41
C ALA A 194 29.30 10.19 -9.90
N ALA A 195 28.52 11.13 -9.36
CA ALA A 195 28.13 11.19 -7.97
C ALA A 195 26.65 11.56 -7.83
N ILE A 196 26.11 11.38 -6.62
CA ILE A 196 24.78 11.88 -6.25
C ILE A 196 24.97 13.15 -5.42
N ASP A 197 24.19 14.18 -5.72
CA ASP A 197 24.04 15.38 -4.88
C ASP A 197 22.56 15.63 -4.59
N GLY A 198 22.13 15.28 -3.37
CA GLY A 198 20.72 15.37 -2.96
C GLY A 198 19.82 14.43 -3.77
N ASP A 199 19.02 14.99 -4.67
CA ASP A 199 18.03 14.26 -5.49
C ASP A 199 18.39 14.22 -6.99
N ARG A 200 19.64 14.56 -7.34
CA ARG A 200 20.15 14.59 -8.71
C ARG A 200 21.48 13.86 -8.85
N LEU A 201 21.80 13.49 -10.09
CA LEU A 201 23.12 13.01 -10.47
C LEU A 201 24.00 14.19 -10.86
N VAL A 202 25.27 14.13 -10.48
CA VAL A 202 26.31 15.10 -10.87
C VAL A 202 27.44 14.33 -11.54
N ILE A 203 27.78 14.75 -12.76
CA ILE A 203 28.89 14.18 -13.53
C ILE A 203 29.99 15.24 -13.61
N THR A 204 31.20 14.88 -13.19
CA THR A 204 32.38 15.76 -13.22
C THR A 204 33.43 15.15 -14.14
N ASP A 205 33.87 15.94 -15.12
CA ASP A 205 35.00 15.59 -15.95
C ASP A 205 36.33 15.84 -15.22
N ASN A 206 37.24 14.88 -15.34
CA ASN A 206 38.60 14.93 -14.81
C ASN A 206 39.67 14.88 -15.93
N ALA A 207 39.26 14.82 -17.20
CA ALA A 207 40.18 14.74 -18.35
C ALA A 207 40.97 16.04 -18.57
N GLY A 208 40.39 17.20 -18.24
CA GLY A 208 41.08 18.51 -18.26
C GLY A 208 41.38 19.06 -19.65
N GLY A 209 40.56 18.72 -20.66
CA GLY A 209 40.65 19.24 -22.01
C GLY A 209 39.93 20.57 -22.22
N GLY A 210 40.07 21.16 -23.42
CA GLY A 210 39.47 22.44 -23.79
C GLY A 210 38.07 22.37 -24.43
N GLY A 211 37.54 21.15 -24.62
CA GLY A 211 36.20 20.89 -25.13
C GLY A 211 35.11 21.01 -24.06
N THR A 212 33.89 20.64 -24.41
CA THR A 212 32.73 20.68 -23.51
C THR A 212 32.31 19.26 -23.16
N LEU A 213 32.12 18.99 -21.86
CA LEU A 213 31.52 17.74 -21.39
C LEU A 213 30.08 17.65 -21.92
N SER A 214 29.77 16.58 -22.65
CA SER A 214 28.44 16.35 -23.24
C SER A 214 27.96 14.95 -22.93
N ILE A 215 26.69 14.82 -22.58
CA ILE A 215 26.02 13.54 -22.34
C ILE A 215 24.77 13.49 -23.21
N ALA A 216 24.65 12.45 -24.01
CA ALA A 216 23.54 12.24 -24.92
C ALA A 216 22.94 10.84 -24.72
N ASN A 217 21.70 10.69 -25.21
CA ASN A 217 21.10 9.38 -25.34
C ASN A 217 21.85 8.53 -26.37
N GLY A 218 22.08 7.26 -26.06
CA GLY A 218 22.54 6.27 -27.03
C GLY A 218 21.44 5.88 -28.01
N ALA A 219 21.80 5.07 -29.01
CA ALA A 219 20.86 4.63 -30.04
C ALA A 219 19.64 3.91 -29.42
N ASN A 220 18.44 4.36 -29.78
CA ASN A 220 17.15 3.85 -29.27
C ASN A 220 16.98 3.94 -27.75
N SER A 221 17.59 4.93 -27.09
CA SER A 221 17.46 5.14 -25.64
C SER A 221 16.96 6.56 -25.34
N THR A 222 16.30 6.72 -24.19
CA THR A 222 15.92 8.00 -23.58
C THR A 222 16.54 8.18 -22.19
N MET A 223 17.46 7.29 -21.83
CA MET A 223 17.95 7.12 -20.46
C MET A 223 18.69 8.35 -19.93
N ALA A 224 19.49 9.04 -20.75
CA ALA A 224 20.18 10.25 -20.30
C ALA A 224 19.19 11.36 -19.98
N THR A 225 18.10 11.48 -20.76
CA THR A 225 17.05 12.46 -20.50
C THR A 225 16.30 12.13 -19.21
N GLU A 226 15.95 10.87 -19.02
CA GLU A 226 15.20 10.40 -17.86
C GLU A 226 16.04 10.36 -16.57
N LEU A 227 17.36 10.24 -16.67
CA LEU A 227 18.30 10.45 -15.57
C LEU A 227 18.59 11.94 -15.31
N GLY A 228 17.99 12.85 -16.11
CA GLY A 228 18.15 14.28 -15.96
C GLY A 228 19.52 14.82 -16.36
N ILE A 229 20.39 14.01 -16.95
CA ILE A 229 21.80 14.34 -17.26
C ILE A 229 22.08 14.63 -18.74
N ASN A 230 21.08 14.50 -19.61
CA ASN A 230 21.24 14.81 -21.05
C ASN A 230 21.52 16.32 -21.25
N THR A 231 22.60 16.65 -21.94
CA THR A 231 23.00 18.02 -22.24
C THR A 231 22.55 18.51 -23.61
N VAL A 232 22.04 17.61 -24.45
CA VAL A 232 21.60 17.91 -25.83
C VAL A 232 20.15 18.39 -25.87
N ASP A 233 19.31 17.89 -24.95
CA ASP A 233 17.86 18.21 -24.91
C ASP A 233 17.46 19.19 -23.78
N ASN A 234 18.28 19.33 -22.73
CA ASN A 234 18.00 20.22 -21.60
C ASN A 234 18.42 21.66 -21.91
N GLY A 235 17.61 22.41 -22.65
CA GLY A 235 17.82 23.83 -22.93
C GLY A 235 18.23 24.66 -21.71
N GLY A 236 19.54 24.78 -21.46
CA GLY A 236 20.20 25.76 -20.59
C GLY A 236 19.71 25.89 -19.14
N GLY A 237 19.15 24.85 -18.53
CA GLY A 237 18.46 24.96 -17.23
C GLY A 237 19.30 24.78 -15.96
N ASP A 238 20.30 23.90 -15.95
CA ASP A 238 21.09 23.65 -14.71
C ASP A 238 22.49 23.04 -14.98
N ALA A 239 23.05 23.24 -16.17
CA ALA A 239 24.37 22.72 -16.50
C ALA A 239 25.39 23.86 -16.57
N ASP A 240 26.20 23.98 -15.52
CA ASP A 240 27.53 24.59 -15.57
C ASP A 240 28.50 23.72 -16.41
N ALA A 241 28.09 23.40 -17.65
CA ALA A 241 28.88 22.64 -18.61
C ALA A 241 30.19 23.37 -18.99
N THR A 242 30.33 24.63 -18.57
CA THR A 242 31.52 25.48 -18.76
C THR A 242 32.68 25.09 -17.83
N ALA A 243 32.42 24.39 -16.72
CA ALA A 243 33.43 23.99 -15.74
C ALA A 243 33.74 22.47 -15.77
N GLY A 244 33.26 21.74 -16.79
CA GLY A 244 33.39 20.28 -16.83
C GLY A 244 32.48 19.57 -15.82
N VAL A 245 31.41 20.23 -15.35
CA VAL A 245 30.45 19.64 -14.41
C VAL A 245 29.04 19.71 -14.99
N ILE A 246 28.35 18.57 -15.03
CA ILE A 246 26.92 18.50 -15.35
C ILE A 246 26.18 18.18 -14.05
N ALA A 247 25.45 19.16 -13.54
CA ALA A 247 24.43 18.93 -12.53
C ALA A 247 23.13 18.55 -13.25
N GLY A 248 22.66 17.32 -13.03
CA GLY A 248 21.43 16.83 -13.64
C GLY A 248 20.18 17.44 -13.03
N ALA A 249 19.04 17.23 -13.66
CA ALA A 249 17.75 17.59 -13.08
C ALA A 249 17.44 16.75 -11.83
N ARG A 250 16.51 17.23 -11.00
CA ARG A 250 15.97 16.45 -9.88
C ARG A 250 15.17 15.26 -10.43
N ILE A 251 15.63 14.05 -10.14
CA ILE A 251 15.00 12.79 -10.58
C ILE A 251 14.34 12.01 -9.44
N HIS A 252 14.66 12.37 -8.20
CA HIS A 252 14.01 11.80 -7.02
C HIS A 252 13.02 12.80 -6.44
N TYR A 253 11.74 12.57 -6.68
CA TYR A 253 10.64 13.38 -6.16
C TYR A 253 9.36 12.55 -6.14
N VAL A 254 8.39 12.97 -5.33
CA VAL A 254 7.06 12.37 -5.30
C VAL A 254 6.22 12.92 -6.45
N GLY A 255 5.62 12.04 -7.23
CA GLY A 255 4.75 12.37 -8.35
C GLY A 255 3.48 11.52 -8.38
N ALA A 256 2.63 11.77 -9.37
CA ALA A 256 1.34 11.10 -9.50
C ALA A 256 1.45 9.57 -9.64
N ASN A 257 2.54 9.07 -10.21
CA ASN A 257 2.77 7.63 -10.39
C ASN A 257 3.52 6.99 -9.22
N THR A 258 3.79 7.74 -8.15
CA THR A 258 4.43 7.19 -6.96
C THR A 258 3.42 6.29 -6.24
N ALA A 259 3.80 5.04 -5.96
CA ALA A 259 2.96 4.15 -5.16
C ALA A 259 3.03 4.50 -3.68
N LEU A 260 1.90 4.39 -3.00
CA LEU A 260 1.79 4.77 -1.59
C LEU A 260 2.68 3.94 -0.68
N GLU A 261 2.93 2.67 -1.00
CA GLU A 261 3.86 1.79 -0.27
C GLU A 261 5.28 2.35 -0.15
N TYR A 262 5.72 3.17 -1.12
CA TYR A 262 7.06 3.75 -1.10
C TYR A 262 7.18 4.95 -0.15
N LEU A 263 6.07 5.52 0.29
CA LEU A 263 6.07 6.60 1.26
C LEU A 263 6.53 6.11 2.64
N ASN A 264 6.95 7.06 3.49
CA ASN A 264 7.42 6.79 4.86
C ASN A 264 8.58 5.76 4.92
N GLY A 265 9.50 5.82 3.95
CA GLY A 265 10.64 4.92 3.87
C GLY A 265 10.25 3.47 3.58
N GLY A 266 9.26 3.25 2.72
CA GLY A 266 8.77 1.91 2.38
C GLY A 266 7.79 1.31 3.39
N LYS A 267 7.37 2.08 4.39
CA LYS A 267 6.33 1.68 5.35
C LYS A 267 4.92 1.94 4.84
N GLY A 268 4.81 2.61 3.69
CA GLY A 268 3.58 3.05 3.11
C GLY A 268 2.87 4.14 3.90
N VAL A 269 1.60 4.34 3.55
CA VAL A 269 0.64 5.10 4.34
C VAL A 269 -0.19 4.14 5.17
N LEU A 270 -0.49 4.51 6.41
CA LEU A 270 -1.30 3.69 7.30
C LEU A 270 -2.76 3.72 6.81
N ILE A 271 -3.26 2.58 6.35
CA ILE A 271 -4.67 2.39 5.96
C ILE A 271 -5.24 1.31 6.87
N ARG A 272 -6.33 1.59 7.55
CA ARG A 272 -6.92 0.71 8.56
C ARG A 272 -8.35 0.37 8.20
N GLU A 273 -8.57 -0.91 7.95
CA GLU A 273 -9.92 -1.45 7.75
C GLU A 273 -10.78 -1.27 9.02
N ASN A 274 -11.95 -0.64 8.87
CA ASN A 274 -12.96 -0.44 9.92
C ASN A 274 -12.53 0.46 11.11
N ILE A 275 -11.46 1.25 10.96
CA ILE A 275 -11.05 2.28 11.92
C ILE A 275 -10.74 3.54 11.12
N ALA A 276 -11.12 4.71 11.62
CA ALA A 276 -10.79 5.98 10.99
C ALA A 276 -9.28 6.10 10.69
N ASP A 277 -8.94 6.42 9.45
CA ASP A 277 -7.57 6.63 9.00
C ASP A 277 -7.02 7.96 9.51
N LEU A 278 -7.83 9.02 9.43
CA LEU A 278 -7.58 10.33 10.02
C LEU A 278 -8.65 10.65 11.07
N VAL A 279 -8.26 11.34 12.14
CA VAL A 279 -9.22 11.94 13.09
C VAL A 279 -8.93 13.42 13.17
N MET A 280 -9.86 14.24 12.67
CA MET A 280 -9.79 15.69 12.78
C MET A 280 -10.57 16.13 14.01
N THR A 281 -9.99 17.00 14.84
CA THR A 281 -10.69 17.59 16.00
C THR A 281 -10.81 19.09 15.78
N LEU A 282 -12.03 19.60 15.74
CA LEU A 282 -12.29 21.04 15.62
C LEU A 282 -12.02 21.77 16.93
N SER A 283 -11.94 23.09 16.86
CA SER A 283 -11.74 23.97 18.02
C SER A 283 -12.86 23.89 19.06
N ASP A 284 -14.06 23.44 18.66
CA ASP A 284 -15.19 23.15 19.54
C ASP A 284 -15.12 21.75 20.21
N GLY A 285 -14.07 20.97 19.91
CA GLY A 285 -13.85 19.63 20.43
C GLY A 285 -14.56 18.52 19.65
N LYS A 286 -15.32 18.85 18.58
CA LYS A 286 -15.98 17.86 17.73
C LYS A 286 -14.95 17.07 16.93
N LYS A 287 -15.08 15.75 16.94
CA LYS A 287 -14.20 14.83 16.20
C LYS A 287 -14.88 14.37 14.91
N PHE A 288 -14.13 14.38 13.82
CA PHE A 288 -14.49 13.85 12.52
C PHE A 288 -13.55 12.70 12.20
N GLU A 289 -14.14 11.53 12.03
CA GLU A 289 -13.44 10.32 11.59
C GLU A 289 -13.45 10.29 10.07
N VAL A 290 -12.27 10.23 9.47
CA VAL A 290 -12.05 10.22 8.02
C VAL A 290 -11.51 8.85 7.65
N ASP A 291 -12.22 8.18 6.74
CA ASP A 291 -11.74 6.99 6.04
C ASP A 291 -11.13 7.46 4.72
N LEU A 292 -9.91 7.02 4.40
CA LEU A 292 -9.25 7.41 3.16
C LEU A 292 -9.63 6.48 1.99
N GLY A 293 -10.41 5.41 2.23
CA GLY A 293 -10.93 4.51 1.19
C GLY A 293 -11.77 5.22 0.12
N ARG A 294 -11.79 4.68 -1.11
CA ARG A 294 -12.63 5.21 -2.19
C ARG A 294 -14.02 4.57 -2.15
N ILE A 295 -15.02 5.29 -2.66
CA ILE A 295 -16.40 4.78 -2.85
C ILE A 295 -16.44 3.44 -3.58
N ASP A 296 -15.55 3.24 -4.56
CA ASP A 296 -15.54 2.05 -5.43
C ASP A 296 -14.49 0.99 -5.05
N ALA A 297 -13.45 1.35 -4.28
CA ALA A 297 -12.36 0.44 -3.93
C ALA A 297 -11.55 0.92 -2.71
N PRO A 298 -11.12 0.01 -1.82
CA PRO A 298 -10.18 0.36 -0.75
C PRO A 298 -8.84 0.82 -1.34
N ILE A 299 -8.15 1.73 -0.64
CA ILE A 299 -6.74 2.02 -0.92
C ILE A 299 -5.93 0.79 -0.47
N GLU A 300 -5.14 0.22 -1.37
CA GLU A 300 -4.22 -0.88 -1.10
C GLU A 300 -2.78 -0.32 -1.05
N ASN A 301 -1.81 -1.08 -0.52
CA ASN A 301 -0.41 -0.62 -0.46
C ASN A 301 0.15 -0.20 -1.83
N SER A 302 -0.27 -0.87 -2.91
CA SER A 302 0.16 -0.58 -4.28
C SER A 302 -0.64 0.53 -4.97
N THR A 303 -1.58 1.19 -4.28
CA THR A 303 -2.36 2.29 -4.85
C THR A 303 -1.44 3.46 -5.19
N LEU A 304 -1.63 4.05 -6.37
CA LEU A 304 -0.83 5.19 -6.83
C LEU A 304 -1.38 6.50 -6.24
N LEU A 305 -0.52 7.51 -6.10
CA LEU A 305 -0.96 8.86 -5.70
C LEU A 305 -2.01 9.43 -6.66
N SER A 306 -1.92 9.15 -7.95
CA SER A 306 -2.89 9.56 -8.97
C SER A 306 -4.26 8.94 -8.77
N GLU A 307 -4.35 7.77 -8.15
CA GLU A 307 -5.61 7.08 -7.90
C GLU A 307 -6.38 7.67 -6.70
N LEU A 308 -5.76 8.59 -5.96
CA LEU A 308 -6.40 9.37 -4.90
C LEU A 308 -7.32 10.44 -5.51
N ASN A 309 -8.30 10.90 -4.71
CA ASN A 309 -9.29 11.89 -5.13
C ASN A 309 -9.96 11.55 -6.48
N ASN A 310 -10.45 10.32 -6.62
CA ASN A 310 -11.12 9.82 -7.84
C ASN A 310 -10.31 9.95 -9.15
N GLY A 311 -8.98 9.90 -9.07
CA GLY A 311 -8.13 10.00 -10.26
C GLY A 311 -7.55 11.40 -10.52
N ALA A 312 -7.95 12.40 -9.73
CA ALA A 312 -7.36 13.73 -9.78
C ALA A 312 -5.98 13.80 -9.07
N GLY A 313 -5.67 12.78 -8.27
CA GLY A 313 -4.44 12.68 -7.49
C GLY A 313 -4.41 13.64 -6.30
N VAL A 314 -3.19 13.91 -5.81
CA VAL A 314 -2.93 14.91 -4.78
C VAL A 314 -2.21 16.08 -5.44
N THR A 315 -2.93 17.15 -5.70
CA THR A 315 -2.38 18.41 -6.21
C THR A 315 -2.71 19.52 -5.22
N ILE A 316 -1.75 20.42 -4.98
CA ILE A 316 -2.08 21.74 -4.44
C ILE A 316 -2.61 22.53 -5.64
N GLY A 317 -3.92 22.55 -5.78
CA GLY A 317 -4.67 23.24 -6.81
C GLY A 317 -4.51 24.76 -6.76
N GLY A 318 -4.72 25.38 -7.93
CA GLY A 318 -5.18 26.76 -7.99
C GLY A 318 -6.68 26.85 -7.70
N SER A 319 -7.20 28.08 -7.56
CA SER A 319 -8.50 28.47 -6.98
C SER A 319 -9.79 27.78 -7.45
N ASP A 320 -9.72 26.87 -8.42
CA ASP A 320 -10.89 26.34 -9.13
C ASP A 320 -11.23 24.89 -8.72
N ASN A 321 -10.38 24.21 -7.93
CA ASN A 321 -10.67 22.89 -7.35
C ASN A 321 -10.16 22.78 -5.91
N PRO A 322 -10.90 22.09 -5.02
CA PRO A 322 -10.45 21.84 -3.65
C PRO A 322 -9.19 20.96 -3.63
N ASP A 323 -8.25 21.28 -2.75
CA ASP A 323 -6.95 20.58 -2.62
C ASP A 323 -7.12 19.14 -2.10
N LEU A 324 -8.11 18.92 -1.25
CA LEU A 324 -8.44 17.62 -0.65
C LEU A 324 -9.95 17.50 -0.49
N THR A 325 -10.53 16.35 -0.83
CA THR A 325 -11.93 16.02 -0.52
C THR A 325 -11.96 14.81 0.41
N PHE A 326 -12.60 14.97 1.57
CA PHE A 326 -12.79 13.92 2.56
C PHE A 326 -14.25 13.45 2.55
N VAL A 327 -14.46 12.14 2.60
CA VAL A 327 -15.80 11.57 2.75
C VAL A 327 -15.91 10.98 4.14
N ASP A 328 -16.91 11.41 4.93
CA ASP A 328 -17.16 10.78 6.22
C ASP A 328 -17.78 9.38 6.07
N ARG A 329 -17.88 8.65 7.19
CA ARG A 329 -18.47 7.31 7.22
C ARG A 329 -19.94 7.26 6.78
N ASP A 330 -20.65 8.38 6.87
CA ASP A 330 -22.05 8.50 6.49
C ASP A 330 -22.21 8.94 5.02
N GLY A 331 -21.10 9.14 4.31
CA GLY A 331 -21.06 9.49 2.89
C GLY A 331 -21.09 10.99 2.60
N ASN A 332 -20.90 11.86 3.60
CA ASN A 332 -20.85 13.30 3.39
C ASN A 332 -19.47 13.74 2.92
N GLU A 333 -19.42 14.55 1.87
CA GLU A 333 -18.18 15.10 1.31
C GLU A 333 -17.81 16.45 1.96
N TYR A 334 -16.53 16.63 2.24
CA TYR A 334 -15.93 17.81 2.84
C TYR A 334 -14.70 18.22 2.06
N GLU A 335 -14.75 19.40 1.48
CA GLU A 335 -13.66 19.97 0.69
C GLU A 335 -12.72 20.81 1.59
N VAL A 336 -11.42 20.64 1.41
CA VAL A 336 -10.37 21.37 2.10
C VAL A 336 -9.45 22.01 1.08
N GLU A 337 -9.24 23.30 1.24
CA GLU A 337 -8.35 24.10 0.41
C GLU A 337 -7.20 24.64 1.27
N LEU A 338 -5.99 24.27 0.89
CA LEU A 338 -4.71 24.56 1.52
C LEU A 338 -4.07 25.85 0.97
N SER A 339 -4.58 26.39 -0.15
CA SER A 339 -4.06 27.62 -0.79
C SER A 339 -4.26 28.92 0.03
N GLY A 340 -4.91 28.87 1.20
CA GLY A 340 -5.22 30.03 2.05
C GLY A 340 -4.50 30.11 3.40
N VAL A 341 -3.59 29.18 3.74
CA VAL A 341 -2.91 29.18 5.05
C VAL A 341 -1.58 29.95 4.94
N THR A 342 -1.61 31.23 5.31
CA THR A 342 -0.40 32.05 5.58
C THR A 342 -0.09 32.08 7.07
#